data_AF-L0AH96-F1
#
_entry.id   AF-L0AH96-F1
#
_cell.length_a   1.000
_cell.length_b   1.000
_cell.length_c   1.000
_cell.angle_alpha   90.00
_cell.angle_beta   90.00
_cell.angle_gamma   90.00
#
_symmetry.space_group_name_H-M   'P 1'
#
loop_
_entity.id
_entity.type
_entity.pdbx_description
1 polymer ?
#
loop_
_entity_poly.entity_id
_entity_poly.type
_entity_poly.pdbx_seq_one_letter_code
_entity_poly.pdbx_strand_id
1 'polypeptide(L)'
;MATDHPLVRLETLALIAIGGFAGSNLRFFAVELFAAVPAVLLVNVLGSFALGFLVYEAEYAGLVGKQSRIVFTTGFLSSLTTYSTFAVQTATAADPMLVLAIVAANYGIGFTAVIASRSVARRVTAGVRSSPGGETA
;
A
#
# COMPACT_ATOMS: atom_id res chain seq x y z
N MET A 1 23.14 -13.08 13.24
CA MET A 1 23.85 -11.88 12.80
C MET A 1 24.34 -12.09 11.37
N ALA A 2 23.41 -12.24 10.42
CA ALA A 2 23.69 -12.31 8.97
C ALA A 2 23.38 -10.95 8.32
N THR A 3 23.72 -9.90 9.05
CA THR A 3 23.50 -8.51 8.70
C THR A 3 24.87 -7.93 8.41
N ASP A 4 25.03 -7.33 7.24
CA ASP A 4 26.10 -6.37 6.86
C ASP A 4 26.89 -6.70 5.59
N HIS A 5 26.33 -7.45 4.64
CA HIS A 5 26.90 -7.45 3.29
C HIS A 5 26.44 -6.17 2.55
N PRO A 6 27.34 -5.27 2.13
CA PRO A 6 26.99 -3.98 1.52
C PRO A 6 26.18 -4.15 0.23
N LEU A 7 26.42 -5.24 -0.52
CA LEU A 7 25.68 -5.54 -1.74
C LEU A 7 24.18 -5.77 -1.49
N VAL A 8 23.81 -6.45 -0.40
CA VAL A 8 22.38 -6.70 -0.06
C VAL A 8 21.69 -5.38 0.27
N ARG A 9 22.39 -4.45 0.92
CA ARG A 9 21.84 -3.10 1.19
C ARG A 9 21.66 -2.32 -0.11
N LEU A 10 22.63 -2.37 -1.01
CA LEU A 10 22.54 -1.69 -2.31
C LEU A 10 21.41 -2.26 -3.17
N GLU A 11 21.25 -3.58 -3.17
CA GLU A 11 20.14 -4.28 -3.83
C GLU A 11 18.79 -3.80 -3.27
N THR A 12 18.60 -3.78 -1.96
CA THR A 12 17.36 -3.28 -1.34
C THR A 12 17.10 -1.82 -1.73
N LEU A 13 18.12 -0.95 -1.73
CA LEU A 13 17.97 0.44 -2.14
C LEU A 13 17.54 0.57 -3.61
N ALA A 14 18.16 -0.21 -4.51
CA ALA A 14 17.80 -0.23 -5.91
C ALA A 14 16.35 -0.71 -6.11
N LEU A 15 15.93 -1.75 -5.39
CA LEU A 15 14.57 -2.27 -5.45
C LEU A 15 13.55 -1.27 -4.89
N ILE A 16 13.87 -0.56 -3.79
CA ILE A 16 13.03 0.55 -3.28
C ILE A 16 12.89 1.63 -4.35
N ALA A 17 13.98 2.02 -5.02
CA ALA A 17 13.95 3.03 -6.07
C ALA A 17 13.08 2.60 -7.27
N ILE A 18 13.20 1.34 -7.71
CA ILE A 18 12.36 0.77 -8.77
C ILE A 18 10.89 0.76 -8.35
N GLY A 19 10.60 0.34 -7.12
CA GLY A 19 9.25 0.39 -6.55
C GLY A 19 8.70 1.82 -6.56
N GLY A 20 9.49 2.79 -6.10
CA GLY A 20 9.09 4.20 -6.06
C GLY A 20 8.85 4.78 -7.45
N PHE A 21 9.71 4.45 -8.42
CA PHE A 21 9.51 4.79 -9.82
C PHE A 21 8.18 4.22 -10.34
N ALA A 22 7.93 2.93 -10.15
CA ALA A 22 6.68 2.30 -10.59
C ALA A 22 5.43 2.90 -9.91
N GLY A 23 5.47 3.11 -8.59
CA GLY A 23 4.36 3.65 -7.83
C GLY A 23 4.01 5.09 -8.23
N SER A 24 5.00 5.96 -8.37
CA SER A 24 4.81 7.35 -8.78
C SER A 24 4.28 7.48 -10.22
N ASN A 25 4.77 6.68 -11.16
CA ASN A 25 4.25 6.65 -12.54
C ASN A 25 2.81 6.10 -12.58
N LEU A 26 2.48 5.05 -11.81
CA LEU A 26 1.12 4.55 -11.77
C LEU A 26 0.15 5.60 -11.19
N ARG A 27 0.56 6.34 -10.16
CA ARG A 27 -0.22 7.48 -9.66
C ARG A 27 -0.39 8.57 -10.72
N PHE A 28 0.68 8.88 -11.45
CA PHE A 28 0.63 9.85 -12.54
C PHE A 28 -0.43 9.46 -13.58
N PHE A 29 -0.40 8.21 -14.08
CA PHE A 29 -1.41 7.72 -15.02
C PHE A 29 -2.83 7.70 -14.44
N ALA A 30 -3.00 7.41 -13.15
CA ALA A 30 -4.30 7.49 -12.50
C ALA A 30 -4.87 8.91 -12.54
N VAL A 31 -4.04 9.93 -12.36
CA VAL A 31 -4.45 11.34 -12.45
C VAL A 31 -4.73 11.77 -13.90
N GLU A 32 -4.11 11.14 -14.89
CA GLU A 32 -4.45 11.38 -16.31
C GLU A 32 -5.78 10.72 -16.71
N LEU A 33 -6.10 9.56 -16.15
CA LEU A 33 -7.30 8.79 -16.51
C LEU A 33 -8.57 9.25 -15.79
N PHE A 34 -8.45 9.79 -14.58
CA PHE A 34 -9.56 10.24 -13.75
C PHE A 34 -9.43 11.72 -13.39
N ALA A 35 -10.51 12.35 -12.91
CA ALA A 35 -10.40 13.69 -12.34
C ALA A 35 -9.45 13.69 -11.13
N ALA A 36 -8.73 14.79 -10.92
CA ALA A 36 -7.60 14.85 -9.98
C ALA A 36 -7.96 14.42 -8.55
N VAL A 37 -9.11 14.85 -8.02
CA VAL A 37 -9.56 14.50 -6.66
C VAL A 37 -9.89 13.00 -6.51
N PRO A 38 -10.79 12.41 -7.33
CA PRO A 38 -11.07 10.98 -7.23
C PRO A 38 -9.86 10.10 -7.58
N ALA A 39 -8.95 10.55 -8.45
CA ALA A 39 -7.70 9.84 -8.73
C ALA A 39 -6.82 9.69 -7.47
N VAL A 40 -6.61 10.79 -6.74
CA VAL A 40 -5.81 10.80 -5.50
C VAL A 40 -6.48 9.97 -4.42
N LEU A 41 -7.80 10.06 -4.27
CA LEU A 41 -8.55 9.22 -3.35
C LEU A 41 -8.38 7.73 -3.69
N LEU A 42 -8.50 7.36 -4.97
CA LEU A 42 -8.36 5.97 -5.43
C LEU A 42 -6.98 5.40 -5.08
N VAL A 43 -5.90 6.09 -5.46
CA VAL A 43 -4.55 5.60 -5.19
C VAL A 43 -4.25 5.52 -3.70
N ASN A 44 -4.74 6.48 -2.90
CA ASN A 44 -4.60 6.47 -1.44
C ASN A 44 -5.34 5.28 -0.83
N VAL A 45 -6.60 5.05 -1.21
CA VAL A 45 -7.43 3.94 -0.69
C VAL A 45 -6.85 2.58 -1.06
N LEU A 46 -6.46 2.38 -2.33
CA LEU A 46 -5.84 1.13 -2.78
C LEU A 46 -4.49 0.91 -2.09
N GLY A 47 -3.70 1.97 -1.93
CA GLY A 47 -2.43 1.91 -1.23
C GLY A 47 -2.59 1.59 0.25
N SER A 48 -3.56 2.20 0.95
CA SER A 48 -3.89 1.89 2.33
C SER A 48 -4.38 0.45 2.50
N PHE A 49 -5.22 -0.04 1.59
CA PHE A 49 -5.65 -1.44 1.59
C PHE A 49 -4.45 -2.39 1.49
N ALA A 50 -3.60 -2.20 0.47
CA ALA A 50 -2.44 -3.04 0.20
C ALA A 50 -1.41 -2.99 1.33
N LEU A 51 -1.15 -1.79 1.88
CA LEU A 51 -0.27 -1.62 3.03
C LEU A 51 -0.81 -2.35 4.26
N GLY A 52 -2.09 -2.18 4.58
CA GLY A 52 -2.73 -2.89 5.68
C GLY A 52 -2.68 -4.41 5.49
N PHE A 53 -2.90 -4.89 4.26
CA PHE A 53 -2.78 -6.31 3.94
C PHE A 53 -1.38 -6.82 4.25
N LEU A 54 -0.32 -6.15 3.76
CA LEU A 54 1.08 -6.56 4.00
C LEU A 54 1.47 -6.54 5.48
N VAL A 55 0.90 -5.62 6.27
CA VAL A 55 1.12 -5.55 7.73
C VAL A 55 0.44 -6.74 8.42
N TYR A 56 -0.84 -6.98 8.16
CA TYR A 56 -1.58 -8.07 8.81
C TYR A 56 -1.13 -9.46 8.35
N GLU A 57 -0.76 -9.60 7.07
CA GLU A 57 -0.16 -10.82 6.53
C GLU A 57 1.13 -11.16 7.29
N ALA A 58 2.01 -10.16 7.48
CA ALA A 58 3.25 -10.31 8.23
C ALA A 58 3.01 -10.71 9.70
N GLU A 59 1.92 -10.24 10.31
CA GLU A 59 1.52 -10.59 11.68
C GLU A 59 0.96 -12.02 11.77
N TYR A 60 0.19 -12.48 10.77
CA TYR A 60 -0.53 -13.75 10.85
C TYR A 60 0.21 -14.96 10.31
N ALA A 61 1.02 -14.78 9.26
CA ALA A 61 1.64 -15.87 8.52
C ALA A 61 3.10 -15.60 8.15
N GLY A 62 3.45 -14.36 7.80
CA GLY A 62 4.81 -14.02 7.39
C GLY A 62 5.24 -14.64 6.05
N LEU A 63 4.29 -14.88 5.14
CA LEU A 63 4.49 -15.38 3.78
C LEU A 63 5.30 -14.38 2.94
N VAL A 64 5.07 -13.08 3.11
CA VAL A 64 5.86 -12.06 2.41
C VAL A 64 7.15 -11.81 3.18
N GLY A 65 8.27 -12.13 2.53
CA GLY A 65 9.60 -11.89 3.08
C GLY A 65 9.84 -10.43 3.46
N LYS A 66 10.64 -10.19 4.50
CA LYS A 66 10.92 -8.86 5.05
C LYS A 66 11.43 -7.87 3.99
N GLN A 67 12.32 -8.30 3.10
CA GLN A 67 12.87 -7.45 2.04
C GLN A 67 11.81 -7.06 1.02
N SER A 68 11.04 -8.03 0.51
CA SER A 68 9.92 -7.75 -0.40
C SER A 68 8.91 -6.79 0.23
N ARG A 69 8.59 -6.98 1.52
CA ARG A 69 7.71 -6.06 2.24
C ARG A 69 8.28 -4.64 2.25
N ILE A 70 9.56 -4.45 2.58
CA ILE A 70 10.21 -3.12 2.53
C ILE A 70 10.10 -2.49 1.14
N VAL A 71 10.38 -3.26 0.08
CA VAL A 71 10.32 -2.76 -1.31
C VAL A 71 8.89 -2.33 -1.68
N PHE A 72 7.88 -3.15 -1.35
CA PHE A 72 6.49 -2.81 -1.62
C PHE A 72 5.98 -1.65 -0.76
N THR A 73 6.27 -1.63 0.54
CA THR A 73 5.76 -0.59 1.43
C THR A 73 6.49 0.74 1.24
N THR A 74 7.82 0.71 1.31
CA THR A 74 8.67 1.91 1.31
C THR A 74 8.93 2.43 -0.09
N GLY A 75 9.01 1.57 -1.10
CA GLY A 75 9.16 1.98 -2.50
C GLY A 75 7.82 2.25 -3.14
N PHE A 76 7.11 1.18 -3.48
CA PHE A 76 5.93 1.24 -4.34
C PHE A 76 4.74 1.98 -3.70
N LEU A 77 4.25 1.51 -2.55
CA LEU A 77 3.03 2.04 -1.92
C LEU A 77 3.22 3.47 -1.41
N SER A 78 4.40 3.82 -0.89
CA SER A 78 4.70 5.19 -0.45
C SER A 78 4.66 6.19 -1.62
N SER A 79 5.03 5.76 -2.82
CA SER A 79 5.11 6.62 -4.02
C SER A 79 3.80 6.61 -4.82
N LEU A 80 3.05 5.51 -4.76
CA LEU A 80 1.69 5.39 -5.29
C LEU A 80 0.71 6.26 -4.50
N THR A 81 0.81 6.27 -3.17
CA THR A 81 -0.02 7.14 -2.32
C THR A 81 0.56 8.55 -2.24
N THR A 82 -0.25 9.54 -1.90
CA THR A 82 0.22 10.92 -1.74
C THR A 82 -0.63 11.70 -0.74
N TYR A 83 -0.01 12.03 0.40
CA TYR A 83 -0.63 12.93 1.37
C TYR A 83 -0.56 14.39 0.92
N SER A 84 0.58 14.81 0.35
CA SER A 84 0.79 16.20 -0.06
C SER A 84 -0.19 16.64 -1.13
N THR A 85 -0.48 15.81 -2.14
CA THR A 85 -1.46 16.16 -3.17
C THR A 85 -2.88 16.23 -2.59
N PHE A 86 -3.25 15.27 -1.74
CA PHE A 86 -4.52 15.31 -1.00
C PHE A 86 -4.66 16.61 -0.18
N ALA A 87 -3.62 16.99 0.55
CA ALA A 87 -3.62 18.18 1.39
C ALA A 87 -3.76 19.47 0.55
N VAL A 88 -3.03 19.58 -0.57
CA VAL A 88 -3.16 20.71 -1.49
C VAL A 88 -4.56 20.76 -2.10
N GLN A 89 -5.09 19.64 -2.62
CA GLN A 89 -6.45 19.58 -3.18
C GLN A 89 -7.52 19.98 -2.16
N THR A 90 -7.34 19.60 -0.90
CA THR A 90 -8.22 19.99 0.20
C THR A 90 -8.09 21.48 0.49
N ALA A 91 -6.86 22.01 0.58
CA ALA A 91 -6.62 23.41 0.93
C ALA A 91 -7.01 24.40 -0.17
N THR A 92 -7.02 23.98 -1.44
CA THR A 92 -7.38 24.81 -2.58
C THR A 92 -8.81 24.61 -3.08
N ALA A 93 -9.58 23.72 -2.44
CA ALA A 93 -11.00 23.55 -2.75
C ALA A 93 -11.79 24.82 -2.39
N ALA A 94 -12.54 25.34 -3.36
CA ALA A 94 -13.29 26.59 -3.21
C ALA A 94 -14.56 26.44 -2.36
N ASP A 95 -15.14 25.24 -2.31
CA ASP A 95 -16.37 24.95 -1.58
C ASP A 95 -16.05 24.23 -0.26
N PRO A 96 -16.47 24.78 0.91
CA PRO A 96 -16.33 24.11 2.20
C PRO A 96 -16.90 22.69 2.24
N MET A 97 -17.97 22.41 1.49
CA MET A 97 -18.53 21.06 1.42
C MET A 97 -17.61 20.09 0.69
N LEU A 98 -16.91 20.54 -0.36
CA LEU A 98 -15.90 19.73 -1.05
C LEU A 98 -14.69 19.47 -0.14
N VAL A 99 -14.24 20.47 0.64
CA VAL A 99 -13.19 20.28 1.65
C VAL A 99 -13.55 19.14 2.60
N LEU A 100 -14.76 19.20 3.18
CA LEU A 100 -15.26 18.15 4.08
C LEU A 100 -15.36 16.80 3.37
N ALA A 101 -15.86 16.76 2.14
CA ALA A 101 -16.00 15.53 1.37
C ALA A 101 -14.64 14.87 1.07
N ILE A 102 -13.63 15.64 0.65
CA ILE A 102 -12.28 15.13 0.34
C ILE A 102 -11.61 14.54 1.59
N VAL A 103 -11.70 15.24 2.72
CA VAL A 103 -11.16 14.79 4.01
C VAL A 103 -11.89 13.55 4.50
N ALA A 104 -13.22 13.59 4.55
CA ALA A 104 -14.04 12.48 5.03
C ALA A 104 -13.86 11.24 4.15
N ALA A 105 -13.76 11.39 2.84
CA ALA A 105 -13.54 10.27 1.92
C ALA A 105 -12.15 9.64 2.11
N ASN A 106 -11.07 10.45 2.16
CA ASN A 106 -9.71 9.91 2.33
C ASN A 106 -9.55 9.16 3.65
N TYR A 107 -9.97 9.76 4.77
CA TYR A 107 -9.84 9.10 6.08
C TYR A 107 -10.87 7.98 6.27
N GLY A 108 -12.13 8.23 5.95
CA GLY A 108 -13.21 7.25 6.13
C GLY A 108 -12.95 6.00 5.30
N ILE A 109 -12.83 6.14 3.98
CA ILE A 109 -12.62 5.00 3.09
C ILE A 109 -11.22 4.39 3.31
N GLY A 110 -10.19 5.21 3.53
CA GLY A 110 -8.83 4.74 3.80
C GLY A 110 -8.75 3.84 5.04
N PHE A 111 -9.34 4.26 6.16
CA PHE A 111 -9.38 3.42 7.37
C PHE A 111 -10.24 2.18 7.18
N THR A 112 -11.40 2.29 6.53
CA THR A 112 -12.21 1.11 6.19
C THR A 112 -11.43 0.14 5.32
N ALA A 113 -10.62 0.62 4.38
CA ALA A 113 -9.80 -0.21 3.51
C ALA A 113 -8.72 -0.97 4.30
N VAL A 114 -8.06 -0.34 5.27
CA VAL A 114 -7.11 -1.01 6.18
C VAL A 114 -7.82 -2.08 7.03
N ILE A 115 -9.02 -1.78 7.56
CA ILE A 115 -9.78 -2.76 8.35
C ILE A 115 -10.24 -3.93 7.47
N ALA A 116 -10.70 -3.64 6.26
CA ALA A 116 -11.13 -4.65 5.29
C ALA A 116 -9.97 -5.58 4.91
N SER A 117 -8.76 -5.04 4.70
CA SER A 117 -7.59 -5.83 4.33
C SER A 117 -7.17 -6.83 5.42
N ARG A 118 -7.41 -6.52 6.70
CA ARG A 118 -7.25 -7.46 7.82
C ARG A 118 -8.04 -8.76 7.61
N SER A 119 -9.29 -8.64 7.19
CA SER A 119 -10.17 -9.81 6.98
C SER A 119 -9.65 -10.69 5.85
N VAL A 120 -9.10 -10.08 4.79
CA VAL A 120 -8.49 -10.77 3.66
C VAL A 120 -7.20 -11.48 4.09
N ALA A 121 -6.33 -10.79 4.82
CA ALA A 121 -5.09 -11.38 5.36
C ALA A 121 -5.39 -12.63 6.21
N ARG A 122 -6.39 -12.55 7.10
CA ARG A 122 -6.81 -13.72 7.90
C ARG A 122 -7.25 -14.91 7.06
N ARG A 123 -8.03 -14.68 5.99
CA ARG A 123 -8.51 -15.75 5.10
C ARG A 123 -7.37 -16.43 4.36
N VAL A 124 -6.44 -15.65 3.82
CA VAL A 124 -5.24 -16.16 3.15
C VAL A 124 -4.43 -17.03 4.10
N THR A 125 -4.20 -16.55 5.33
CA THR A 125 -3.47 -17.33 6.34
C THR A 125 -4.20 -18.60 6.77
N ALA A 126 -5.52 -18.55 6.95
CA ALA A 126 -6.30 -19.72 7.33
C ALA A 126 -6.19 -20.83 6.27
N GLY A 127 -6.27 -20.47 4.98
CA GLY A 127 -6.08 -21.40 3.86
C GLY A 127 -4.72 -22.10 3.86
N VAL A 128 -3.66 -21.37 4.21
CA VAL A 128 -2.30 -21.94 4.31
C VAL A 128 -2.18 -22.93 5.47
N ARG A 129 -2.78 -22.64 6.64
CA ARG A 129 -2.75 -23.54 7.81
C ARG A 129 -3.61 -24.79 7.63
N SER A 130 -4.65 -24.73 6.81
CA SER A 130 -5.55 -25.87 6.52
C SER A 130 -5.01 -26.86 5.49
N SER A 131 -3.77 -26.70 4.99
CA SER A 131 -3.11 -27.67 4.11
C SER A 131 -2.03 -28.48 4.83
N PRO A 132 -2.37 -29.48 5.68
CA PRO A 132 -1.42 -30.46 6.17
C PRO A 132 -1.51 -31.78 5.38
N GLY A 133 -0.39 -32.22 4.77
CA GLY A 133 -0.10 -33.66 4.59
C GLY A 133 -0.55 -34.34 3.29
N GLY A 134 -0.17 -33.82 2.13
CA GLY A 134 -0.25 -34.56 0.87
C GLY A 134 1.13 -34.82 0.27
N GLU A 135 1.98 -35.62 0.94
CA GLU A 135 3.06 -36.43 0.34
C GLU A 135 3.86 -37.14 1.45
N THR A 136 3.31 -38.24 1.94
CA THR A 136 4.10 -39.43 2.23
C THR A 136 3.62 -40.51 1.25
N ALA A 137 4.37 -40.72 0.19
CA ALA A 137 4.35 -41.93 -0.63
C ALA A 137 5.77 -42.16 -1.16
#